data_AF-A0A2H1W3S7-F1
#
_entry.id   AF-A0A2H1W3S7-F1
#
_cell.length_a   1.000
_cell.length_b   1.000
_cell.length_c   1.000
_cell.angle_alpha   90.00
_cell.angle_beta   90.00
_cell.angle_gamma   90.00
#
_symmetry.space_group_name_H-M   'P 1'
#
loop_
_entity.id
_entity.type
_entity.pdbx_description
1 polymer ?
#
loop_
_entity_poly.entity_id
_entity_poly.type
_entity_poly.pdbx_seq_one_letter_code
_entity_poly.pdbx_strand_id
1 'polypeptide(L)'
;MELMSIRSFLIIRTLGGFYCKLSSSNLINMLLRTYCVIVAIAFITVNIIITIYSPFIGRLHYGCLNTVYFITVVVNLSMDSERFLLFLKYIKNVHLTRTSQFKDQVQICSIVFLFTVVAKVITKFLLTFLFIEYLNEWIAFEIIVMFCNILLCTSKFTRMMMFELLWHRMVMLRKTFELDMSIVKRFEEGEEMLKEKFKSCINTYKCLLNAVRVTDVPMKGL
;
A
#
# COMPACT_ATOMS: atom_id res chain seq x y z
N MET A 1 -2.34 12.37 18.29
CA MET A 1 -3.20 11.28 17.81
C MET A 1 -2.52 10.66 16.59
N GLU A 2 -1.87 9.51 16.76
CA GLU A 2 -1.16 8.82 15.66
C GLU A 2 -2.18 8.01 14.86
N LEU A 3 -2.63 8.54 13.72
CA LEU A 3 -3.82 8.04 13.04
C LEU A 3 -3.63 6.74 12.25
N MET A 4 -2.40 6.37 11.85
CA MET A 4 -2.04 5.01 11.41
C MET A 4 -0.54 4.93 11.05
N SER A 5 0.14 3.84 11.43
CA SER A 5 1.52 3.56 11.01
C SER A 5 1.54 2.70 9.74
N ILE A 6 2.64 2.73 8.98
CA ILE A 6 2.92 1.77 7.89
C ILE A 6 2.72 0.32 8.37
N ARG A 7 3.05 0.02 9.64
CA ARG A 7 2.80 -1.30 10.25
C ARG A 7 1.32 -1.65 10.30
N SER A 8 0.45 -0.72 10.69
CA SER A 8 -1.00 -0.92 10.72
C SER A 8 -1.55 -1.24 9.33
N PHE A 9 -1.06 -0.55 8.30
CA PHE A 9 -1.44 -0.84 6.91
C PHE A 9 -1.01 -2.26 6.47
N LEU A 10 0.21 -2.69 6.80
CA LEU A 10 0.67 -4.05 6.50
C LEU A 10 -0.15 -5.12 7.24
N ILE A 11 -0.61 -4.84 8.46
CA ILE A 11 -1.51 -5.73 9.21
C ILE A 11 -2.86 -5.85 8.50
N ILE A 12 -3.47 -4.74 8.06
CA ILE A 12 -4.74 -4.74 7.32
C ILE A 12 -4.62 -5.58 6.04
N ARG A 13 -3.51 -5.46 5.29
CA ARG A 13 -3.27 -6.33 4.12
C ARG A 13 -3.16 -7.80 4.50
N THR A 14 -2.49 -8.09 5.61
CA THR A 14 -2.29 -9.46 6.08
C THR A 14 -3.62 -10.09 6.48
N LEU A 15 -4.48 -9.37 7.21
CA LEU A 15 -5.86 -9.78 7.50
C LEU A 15 -6.69 -10.01 6.22
N GLY A 16 -6.38 -9.26 5.16
CA GLY A 16 -6.93 -9.45 3.82
C GLY A 16 -6.49 -10.74 3.10
N GLY A 17 -5.63 -11.56 3.71
CA GLY A 17 -5.08 -12.77 3.10
C GLY A 17 -3.80 -12.56 2.29
N PHE A 18 -3.21 -11.36 2.31
CA PHE A 18 -1.99 -11.04 1.55
C PHE A 18 -0.76 -11.08 2.44
N TYR A 19 0.15 -12.02 2.16
CA TYR A 19 1.34 -12.20 2.96
C TYR A 19 2.23 -10.95 2.91
N CYS A 20 2.47 -10.38 4.09
CA CYS A 20 3.47 -9.34 4.31
C CYS A 20 4.44 -9.82 5.40
N LYS A 21 5.74 -9.64 5.20
CA LYS A 21 6.74 -9.97 6.23
C LYS A 21 6.67 -8.95 7.35
N LEU A 22 5.99 -9.29 8.45
CA LEU A 22 5.78 -8.41 9.61
C LEU A 22 6.84 -8.59 10.70
N SER A 23 7.45 -9.77 10.80
CA SER A 23 8.39 -10.11 11.87
C SER A 23 9.72 -10.65 11.33
N SER A 24 10.79 -10.50 12.12
CA SER A 24 12.07 -11.18 11.88
C SER A 24 12.01 -12.67 12.25
N SER A 25 11.06 -13.07 13.11
CA SER A 25 10.90 -14.47 13.52
C SER A 25 10.38 -15.34 12.38
N ASN A 26 11.10 -16.42 12.08
CA ASN A 26 10.71 -17.39 11.04
C ASN A 26 9.37 -18.08 11.36
N LEU A 27 9.09 -18.35 12.64
CA LEU A 27 7.86 -19.02 13.09
C LEU A 27 6.63 -18.15 12.81
N ILE A 28 6.68 -16.86 13.17
CA ILE A 28 5.58 -15.92 12.91
C ILE A 28 5.35 -15.80 11.41
N ASN A 29 6.41 -15.71 10.61
CA ASN A 29 6.28 -15.63 9.15
C ASN A 29 5.67 -16.91 8.54
N MET A 30 6.02 -18.09 9.05
CA MET A 30 5.40 -19.35 8.65
C MET A 30 3.90 -19.36 8.96
N LEU A 31 3.50 -18.98 10.18
CA LEU A 31 2.09 -18.90 10.57
C LEU A 31 1.30 -17.92 9.69
N LEU A 32 1.86 -16.75 9.41
CA LEU A 32 1.22 -15.76 8.53
C LEU A 32 1.06 -16.29 7.10
N ARG A 33 2.05 -17.02 6.56
CA ARG A 33 1.92 -17.66 5.24
C ARG A 33 0.79 -18.68 5.23
N THR A 34 0.74 -19.56 6.23
CA THR A 34 -0.30 -20.58 6.34
C THR A 34 -1.68 -19.95 6.46
N TYR A 35 -1.82 -18.88 7.26
CA TYR A 35 -3.06 -18.11 7.36
C TYR A 35 -3.50 -17.55 6.00
N CYS A 36 -2.59 -16.90 5.27
CA CYS A 36 -2.90 -16.34 3.95
C CYS A 36 -3.37 -17.42 2.95
N VAL A 37 -2.75 -18.61 2.97
CA VAL A 37 -3.18 -19.74 2.13
C VAL A 37 -4.58 -20.23 2.51
N ILE A 38 -4.87 -20.38 3.80
CA ILE A 38 -6.20 -20.79 4.28
C ILE A 38 -7.26 -19.78 3.86
N VAL A 39 -7.01 -18.48 4.04
CA VAL A 39 -7.92 -17.41 3.62
C VAL A 39 -8.15 -17.45 2.11
N ALA A 40 -7.10 -17.63 1.31
CA ALA A 40 -7.22 -17.75 -0.15
C ALA A 40 -8.07 -18.96 -0.57
N ILE A 41 -7.86 -20.13 0.04
CA ILE A 41 -8.63 -21.34 -0.23
C ILE A 41 -10.10 -21.15 0.15
N ALA A 42 -10.37 -20.62 1.34
CA ALA A 42 -11.72 -20.33 1.79
C ALA A 42 -12.44 -19.37 0.83
N PHE A 43 -11.74 -18.30 0.43
CA PHE A 43 -12.27 -17.32 -0.50
C PHE A 43 -12.59 -17.92 -1.89
N ILE A 44 -11.68 -18.72 -2.46
CA ILE A 44 -11.90 -19.42 -3.73
C ILE A 44 -13.08 -20.38 -3.61
N THR A 45 -13.17 -21.14 -2.52
CA THR A 45 -14.23 -22.11 -2.28
C THR A 45 -15.60 -21.44 -2.24
N VAL A 46 -15.72 -20.31 -1.52
CA VAL A 46 -16.96 -19.54 -1.47
C VAL A 46 -17.34 -18.99 -2.85
N ASN A 47 -16.38 -18.50 -3.65
CA ASN A 47 -16.65 -18.04 -5.01
C ASN A 47 -17.12 -19.17 -5.93
N ILE A 48 -16.54 -20.37 -5.83
CA ILE A 48 -16.97 -21.54 -6.58
C ILE A 48 -18.40 -21.92 -6.20
N ILE A 49 -18.71 -21.97 -4.90
CA ILE A 49 -20.06 -22.27 -4.40
C ILE A 49 -21.07 -21.26 -4.97
N ILE A 50 -20.82 -19.96 -4.83
CA ILE A 50 -21.72 -18.91 -5.36
C ILE A 50 -21.92 -19.06 -6.87
N THR A 51 -20.84 -19.35 -7.60
CA THR A 51 -20.94 -19.54 -9.05
C THR A 51 -21.83 -20.74 -9.38
N ILE A 52 -21.63 -21.90 -8.74
CA ILE A 52 -22.40 -23.12 -8.99
C ILE A 52 -23.87 -22.94 -8.64
N TYR A 53 -24.19 -22.33 -7.49
CA TYR A 53 -25.56 -22.21 -7.00
C TYR A 53 -26.32 -21.00 -7.58
N SER A 54 -25.66 -20.11 -8.32
CA SER A 54 -26.33 -18.99 -8.99
C SER A 54 -27.21 -19.44 -10.19
N PRO A 55 -28.32 -18.72 -10.48
CA PRO A 55 -29.19 -19.01 -11.63
C PRO A 55 -28.43 -18.86 -12.97
N PHE A 56 -28.86 -19.57 -14.01
CA PHE A 56 -28.09 -19.79 -15.26
C PHE A 56 -27.61 -18.50 -15.98
N ILE A 57 -28.46 -17.47 -16.07
CA ILE A 57 -28.08 -16.15 -16.63
C ILE A 57 -27.08 -15.44 -15.72
N GLY A 58 -27.23 -15.64 -14.41
CA GLY A 58 -26.27 -15.23 -13.40
C GLY A 58 -24.92 -15.92 -13.57
N ARG A 59 -24.87 -17.24 -13.75
CA ARG A 59 -23.61 -18.02 -13.84
C ARG A 59 -22.59 -17.47 -14.83
N LEU A 60 -23.03 -17.11 -16.03
CA LEU A 60 -22.14 -16.60 -17.07
C LEU A 60 -21.65 -15.18 -16.77
N HIS A 61 -22.55 -14.30 -16.33
CA HIS A 61 -22.20 -12.92 -15.99
C HIS A 61 -21.34 -12.86 -14.71
N TYR A 62 -21.71 -13.64 -13.68
CA TYR A 62 -21.00 -13.75 -12.41
C TYR A 62 -19.68 -14.48 -12.55
N GLY A 63 -19.62 -15.60 -13.26
CA GLY A 63 -18.37 -16.34 -13.49
C GLY A 63 -17.33 -15.48 -14.19
N CYS A 64 -17.67 -14.89 -15.35
CA CYS A 64 -16.70 -14.09 -16.11
C CYS A 64 -16.29 -12.80 -15.37
N LEU A 65 -17.24 -11.98 -14.90
CA LEU A 65 -16.89 -10.70 -14.28
C LEU A 65 -16.19 -10.89 -12.94
N ASN A 66 -16.62 -11.84 -12.12
CA ASN A 66 -16.02 -12.07 -10.82
C ASN A 66 -14.63 -12.70 -10.94
N THR A 67 -14.42 -13.62 -11.89
CA THR A 67 -13.08 -14.18 -12.13
C THR A 67 -12.12 -13.12 -12.66
N VAL A 68 -12.54 -12.28 -13.62
CA VAL A 68 -11.70 -11.16 -14.12
C VAL A 68 -11.39 -10.16 -13.01
N TYR A 69 -12.39 -9.81 -12.21
CA TYR A 69 -12.24 -8.91 -11.08
C TYR A 69 -11.31 -9.48 -10.00
N PHE A 70 -11.45 -10.77 -9.69
CA PHE A 70 -10.60 -11.49 -8.74
C PHE A 70 -9.15 -11.57 -9.22
N ILE A 71 -8.92 -11.95 -10.48
CA ILE A 71 -7.58 -11.95 -11.08
C ILE A 71 -6.97 -10.55 -10.98
N THR A 72 -7.75 -9.51 -11.28
CA THR A 72 -7.30 -8.11 -11.17
C THR A 72 -6.92 -7.75 -9.73
N VAL A 73 -7.70 -8.18 -8.73
CA VAL A 73 -7.40 -7.98 -7.29
C VAL A 73 -6.10 -8.68 -6.92
N VAL A 74 -5.96 -9.97 -7.26
CA VAL A 74 -4.79 -10.79 -6.92
C VAL A 74 -3.52 -10.27 -7.58
N VAL A 75 -3.58 -9.95 -8.88
CA VAL A 75 -2.43 -9.44 -9.64
C VAL A 75 -1.98 -8.09 -9.09
N ASN A 76 -2.91 -7.14 -8.91
CA ASN A 76 -2.56 -5.82 -8.39
C ASN A 76 -1.96 -5.91 -6.98
N LEU A 77 -2.55 -6.71 -6.10
CA LEU A 77 -2.09 -6.80 -4.72
C LEU A 77 -0.76 -7.52 -4.57
N SER A 78 -0.52 -8.56 -5.37
CA SER A 78 0.74 -9.30 -5.39
C SER A 78 1.87 -8.42 -5.91
N MET A 79 1.68 -7.79 -7.07
CA MET A 79 2.70 -6.94 -7.69
C MET A 79 2.94 -5.66 -6.89
N ASP A 80 1.90 -4.98 -6.40
CA ASP A 80 2.07 -3.74 -5.64
C ASP A 80 2.70 -4.01 -4.26
N SER A 81 2.43 -5.17 -3.62
CA SER A 81 2.98 -5.51 -2.29
C SER A 81 4.49 -5.71 -2.32
N GLU A 82 5.01 -6.49 -3.26
CA GLU A 82 6.45 -6.74 -3.38
C GLU A 82 7.21 -5.45 -3.71
N ARG A 83 6.68 -4.65 -4.65
CA ARG A 83 7.23 -3.34 -4.98
C ARG A 83 7.23 -2.40 -3.77
N PHE A 84 6.19 -2.43 -2.95
CA PHE A 84 6.10 -1.60 -1.74
C PHE A 84 7.14 -1.97 -0.69
N LEU A 85 7.32 -3.26 -0.41
CA LEU A 85 8.32 -3.70 0.56
C LEU A 85 9.74 -3.39 0.10
N LEU A 86 10.02 -3.56 -1.20
CA LEU A 86 11.30 -3.16 -1.79
C LEU A 86 11.50 -1.64 -1.67
N PHE A 87 10.51 -0.84 -2.07
CA PHE A 87 10.53 0.62 -1.96
C PHE A 87 10.83 1.07 -0.52
N LEU A 88 10.11 0.53 0.46
CA LEU A 88 10.32 0.85 1.87
C LEU A 88 11.74 0.55 2.32
N LYS A 89 12.30 -0.59 1.91
CA LYS A 89 13.68 -0.96 2.21
C LYS A 89 14.67 0.06 1.63
N TYR A 90 14.48 0.47 0.38
CA TYR A 90 15.34 1.46 -0.27
C TYR A 90 15.23 2.84 0.38
N ILE A 91 14.01 3.37 0.59
CA ILE A 91 13.82 4.69 1.22
C ILE A 91 14.36 4.73 2.65
N LYS A 92 14.22 3.64 3.41
CA LYS A 92 14.73 3.57 4.79
C LYS A 92 16.26 3.59 4.84
N ASN A 93 16.93 3.00 3.86
CA ASN A 93 18.39 2.98 3.76
C ASN A 93 19.00 4.32 3.32
N VAL A 94 18.20 5.25 2.81
CA VAL A 94 18.67 6.62 2.54
C VAL A 94 18.80 7.36 3.87
N HIS A 95 20.01 7.34 4.42
CA HIS A 95 20.36 8.10 5.62
C HIS A 95 20.36 9.60 5.33
N LEU A 96 19.29 10.27 5.75
CA LEU A 96 19.29 11.73 5.95
C LEU A 96 19.92 12.00 7.33
N THR A 97 20.71 13.06 7.45
CA THR A 97 21.51 13.37 8.65
C THR A 97 20.69 13.43 9.95
N ARG A 98 21.40 13.15 11.05
CA ARG A 98 20.98 12.64 12.38
C ARG A 98 19.87 13.39 13.15
N THR A 99 19.40 14.55 12.70
CA THR A 99 18.56 15.46 13.50
C THR A 99 17.05 15.28 13.35
N SER A 100 16.57 14.47 12.40
CA SER A 100 15.14 14.16 12.33
C SER A 100 14.91 12.66 12.47
N GLN A 101 14.50 12.24 13.67
CA GLN A 101 13.85 10.95 13.81
C GLN A 101 12.63 10.97 12.89
N PHE A 102 12.76 10.25 11.77
CA PHE A 102 11.68 10.02 10.83
C PHE A 102 10.59 9.28 11.59
N LYS A 103 9.61 10.02 12.12
CA LYS A 103 8.34 9.42 12.50
C LYS A 103 7.72 8.97 11.18
N ASP A 104 7.58 7.65 11.01
CA ASP A 104 6.91 6.98 9.88
C ASP A 104 5.42 7.36 9.83
N GLN A 105 5.13 8.65 9.69
CA GLN A 105 3.81 9.23 9.77
C GLN A 105 3.41 9.64 8.36
N VAL A 106 2.61 8.78 7.75
CA VAL A 106 1.94 9.01 6.46
C VAL A 106 0.54 9.51 6.79
N GLN A 107 0.44 10.75 7.27
CA GLN A 107 -0.78 11.25 7.91
C GLN A 107 -1.90 11.49 6.90
N ILE A 108 -1.57 12.02 5.72
CA ILE A 108 -2.59 12.44 4.74
C ILE A 108 -3.18 11.21 4.06
N CYS A 109 -2.36 10.31 3.51
CA CYS A 109 -2.87 9.10 2.87
C CYS A 109 -3.61 8.18 3.86
N SER A 110 -3.21 8.14 5.13
CA SER A 110 -3.92 7.35 6.15
C SER A 110 -5.33 7.90 6.41
N ILE A 111 -5.50 9.22 6.50
CA ILE A 111 -6.81 9.85 6.68
C ILE A 111 -7.69 9.62 5.44
N VAL A 112 -7.13 9.85 4.24
CA VAL A 112 -7.86 9.63 2.98
C VAL A 112 -8.23 8.15 2.81
N PHE A 113 -7.36 7.23 3.23
CA PHE A 113 -7.64 5.79 3.26
C PHE A 113 -8.81 5.45 4.18
N LEU A 114 -8.73 5.90 5.44
CA LEU A 114 -9.76 5.63 6.43
C LEU A 114 -11.10 6.21 5.98
N PHE A 115 -11.12 7.45 5.49
CA PHE A 115 -12.31 8.08 4.94
C PHE A 115 -12.88 7.28 3.76
N THR A 116 -12.04 6.83 2.83
CA THR A 116 -12.48 6.04 1.66
C THR A 116 -13.04 4.68 2.06
N VAL A 117 -12.39 3.99 3.01
CA VAL A 117 -12.86 2.69 3.52
C VAL A 117 -14.19 2.86 4.25
N VAL A 118 -14.27 3.83 5.17
CA VAL A 118 -15.50 4.12 5.92
C VAL A 118 -16.64 4.51 4.98
N ALA A 119 -16.40 5.40 4.01
CA ALA A 119 -17.40 5.78 3.02
C ALA A 119 -17.89 4.56 2.23
N LYS A 120 -16.99 3.70 1.73
CA LYS A 120 -17.38 2.49 1.00
C LYS A 120 -18.16 1.50 1.85
N VAL A 121 -17.75 1.28 3.10
CA VAL A 121 -18.46 0.40 4.05
C VAL A 121 -19.84 0.95 4.34
N ILE A 122 -19.97 2.25 4.63
CA ILE A 122 -21.27 2.89 4.88
C ILE A 122 -22.16 2.81 3.64
N THR A 123 -21.66 3.15 2.45
CA THR A 123 -22.45 3.08 1.21
C THR A 123 -22.93 1.65 0.95
N LYS A 124 -22.06 0.65 1.12
CA LYS A 124 -22.44 -0.75 0.92
C LYS A 124 -23.40 -1.25 2.00
N PHE A 125 -23.18 -0.91 3.26
CA PHE A 125 -24.09 -1.25 4.35
C PHE A 125 -25.48 -0.65 4.15
N LEU A 126 -25.57 0.64 3.80
CA LEU A 126 -26.84 1.30 3.49
C LEU A 126 -27.55 0.65 2.31
N LEU A 127 -26.80 0.31 1.25
CA LEU A 127 -27.36 -0.35 0.07
C LEU A 127 -27.86 -1.77 0.42
N THR A 128 -27.09 -2.57 1.17
CA THR A 128 -27.55 -3.87 1.66
C THR A 128 -28.81 -3.74 2.51
N PHE A 129 -28.87 -2.76 3.43
CA PHE A 129 -30.03 -2.55 4.30
C PHE A 129 -31.30 -2.14 3.52
N LEU A 130 -31.16 -1.30 2.49
CA LEU A 130 -32.27 -0.90 1.61
C LEU A 130 -32.84 -2.05 0.78
N PHE A 131 -32.03 -3.07 0.47
CA PHE A 131 -32.43 -4.21 -0.38
C PHE A 131 -32.63 -5.52 0.41
N ILE A 132 -32.57 -5.48 1.75
CA ILE A 132 -32.67 -6.66 2.63
C ILE A 132 -33.99 -7.44 2.44
N GLU A 133 -35.10 -6.74 2.14
CA GLU A 133 -36.41 -7.39 1.95
C GLU A 133 -36.51 -8.24 0.68
N TYR A 134 -35.65 -8.01 -0.33
CA TYR A 134 -35.76 -8.67 -1.64
C TYR A 134 -34.66 -9.70 -1.94
N LEU A 135 -33.55 -9.71 -1.20
CA LEU A 135 -32.33 -10.38 -1.66
C LEU A 135 -31.55 -11.13 -0.56
N ASN A 136 -32.23 -11.95 0.25
CA ASN A 136 -31.59 -12.78 1.29
C ASN A 136 -30.45 -13.67 0.75
N GLU A 137 -30.55 -14.16 -0.50
CA GLU A 137 -29.52 -14.98 -1.15
C GLU A 137 -28.28 -14.19 -1.61
N TRP A 138 -28.36 -12.85 -1.68
CA TRP A 138 -27.31 -12.00 -2.26
C TRP A 138 -26.43 -11.33 -1.21
N ILE A 139 -26.76 -11.47 0.07
CA ILE A 139 -26.02 -10.85 1.18
C ILE A 139 -24.57 -11.36 1.20
N ALA A 140 -24.36 -12.68 1.05
CA ALA A 140 -23.03 -13.28 1.02
C ALA A 140 -22.19 -12.75 -0.16
N PHE A 141 -22.81 -12.52 -1.31
CA PHE A 141 -22.16 -11.96 -2.49
C PHE A 141 -21.74 -10.50 -2.29
N GLU A 142 -22.62 -9.66 -1.76
CA GLU A 142 -22.29 -8.25 -1.48
C GLU A 142 -21.15 -8.11 -0.45
N ILE A 143 -21.08 -9.01 0.54
CA ILE A 143 -19.97 -9.06 1.50
C ILE A 143 -18.63 -9.35 0.79
N ILE A 144 -18.61 -10.30 -0.15
CA ILE A 144 -17.42 -10.66 -0.93
C ILE A 144 -16.99 -9.51 -1.83
N VAL A 145 -17.95 -8.88 -2.53
CA VAL A 145 -17.69 -7.72 -3.38
C VAL A 145 -17.16 -6.54 -2.55
N MET A 146 -17.71 -6.32 -1.35
CA MET A 146 -17.21 -5.32 -0.41
C MET A 146 -15.77 -5.62 0.00
N PHE A 147 -15.47 -6.87 0.36
CA PHE A 147 -14.12 -7.29 0.74
C PHE A 147 -13.10 -7.07 -0.39
N CYS A 148 -13.39 -7.51 -1.62
CA CYS A 148 -12.54 -7.26 -2.79
C CYS A 148 -12.36 -5.76 -3.07
N ASN A 149 -13.40 -4.95 -2.88
CA ASN A 149 -13.32 -3.51 -3.07
C ASN A 149 -12.39 -2.83 -2.05
N ILE A 150 -12.43 -3.28 -0.78
CA ILE A 150 -11.51 -2.81 0.27
C ILE A 150 -10.08 -3.22 -0.09
N LEU A 151 -9.88 -4.46 -0.53
CA LEU A 151 -8.58 -4.96 -0.98
C LEU A 151 -8.03 -4.13 -2.15
N LEU A 152 -8.80 -3.89 -3.21
CA LEU A 152 -8.37 -3.03 -4.32
C LEU A 152 -8.04 -1.61 -3.88
N CYS A 153 -8.80 -1.06 -2.92
CA CYS A 153 -8.46 0.22 -2.30
C CYS A 153 -7.08 0.15 -1.66
N THR A 154 -6.77 -0.87 -0.85
CA THR A 154 -5.42 -1.00 -0.27
C THR A 154 -4.31 -1.00 -1.34
N SER A 155 -4.53 -1.65 -2.49
CA SER A 155 -3.56 -1.61 -3.61
C SER A 155 -3.29 -0.18 -4.08
N LYS A 156 -4.35 0.58 -4.39
CA LYS A 156 -4.23 1.98 -4.84
C LYS A 156 -3.55 2.87 -3.81
N PHE A 157 -3.89 2.70 -2.53
CA PHE A 157 -3.29 3.47 -1.44
C PHE A 157 -1.81 3.18 -1.24
N THR A 158 -1.33 2.00 -1.64
CA THR A 158 0.11 1.67 -1.62
C THR A 158 0.92 2.67 -2.42
N ARG A 159 0.44 3.02 -3.62
CA ARG A 159 1.12 3.99 -4.51
C ARG A 159 1.07 5.40 -3.93
N MET A 160 -0.06 5.79 -3.35
CA MET A 160 -0.19 7.07 -2.66
C MET A 160 0.77 7.18 -1.48
N MET A 161 0.90 6.12 -0.67
CA MET A 161 1.85 6.09 0.44
C MET A 161 3.31 6.12 -0.04
N MET A 162 3.65 5.42 -1.13
CA MET A 162 4.99 5.53 -1.73
C MET A 162 5.31 6.98 -2.10
N PHE A 163 4.36 7.65 -2.75
CA PHE A 163 4.48 9.06 -3.11
C PHE A 163 4.63 9.96 -1.88
N GLU A 164 3.80 9.80 -0.85
CA GLU A 164 3.88 10.62 0.37
C GLU A 164 5.21 10.42 1.12
N LEU A 165 5.71 9.17 1.19
CA LEU A 165 7.01 8.87 1.79
C LEU A 165 8.17 9.51 1.02
N LEU A 166 8.14 9.43 -0.32
CA LEU A 166 9.14 10.08 -1.17
C LEU A 166 9.08 11.61 -1.00
N TRP A 167 7.88 12.18 -1.05
CA TRP A 167 7.63 13.60 -0.86
C TRP A 167 8.19 14.08 0.48
N HIS A 168 7.88 13.39 1.56
CA HIS A 168 8.39 13.73 2.90
C HIS A 168 9.93 13.68 2.95
N ARG A 169 10.55 12.66 2.33
CA ARG A 169 12.02 12.56 2.22
C ARG A 169 12.64 13.71 1.41
N MET A 170 12.00 14.12 0.32
CA MET A 170 12.45 15.25 -0.49
C MET A 170 12.34 16.58 0.27
N VAL A 171 11.25 16.80 1.01
CA VAL A 171 11.07 17.98 1.87
C VAL A 171 12.15 18.03 2.95
N MET A 172 12.46 16.90 3.58
CA MET A 172 13.54 16.81 4.57
C MET A 172 14.91 17.10 3.95
N LEU A 173 15.23 16.51 2.80
CA LEU A 173 16.47 16.79 2.08
C LEU A 173 16.63 18.28 1.76
N ARG A 174 15.56 18.93 1.29
CA ARG A 174 15.54 20.36 1.04
C ARG A 174 15.85 21.17 2.30
N LYS A 175 15.17 20.87 3.42
CA LYS A 175 15.40 21.57 4.69
C LYS A 175 16.83 21.40 5.20
N THR A 176 17.37 20.18 5.13
CA THR A 176 18.77 19.90 5.50
C THR A 176 19.74 20.69 4.63
N PHE A 177 19.49 20.75 3.32
CA PHE A 177 20.31 21.52 2.41
C PHE A 177 20.23 23.03 2.69
N GLU A 178 19.03 23.60 2.90
CA GLU A 178 18.85 25.01 3.28
C GLU A 178 19.59 25.36 4.58
N LEU A 179 19.54 24.48 5.58
CA LEU A 179 20.28 24.63 6.83
C LEU A 179 21.79 24.59 6.61
N ASP A 180 22.30 23.59 5.88
CA ASP A 180 23.73 23.47 5.57
C ASP A 180 24.24 24.70 4.80
N MET A 181 23.46 25.20 3.83
CA MET A 181 23.77 26.43 3.09
C MET A 181 23.85 27.67 3.98
N SER A 182 22.98 27.76 4.99
CA SER A 182 22.99 28.89 5.94
C SER A 182 24.22 28.90 6.85
N ILE A 183 24.77 27.71 7.13
CA ILE A 183 25.96 27.52 7.96
C ILE A 183 27.21 27.84 7.15
N VAL A 184 27.32 27.32 5.93
CA VAL A 184 28.50 27.50 5.05
C VAL A 184 28.73 28.96 4.70
N LYS A 185 27.68 29.77 4.54
CA LYS A 185 27.79 31.23 4.31
C LYS A 185 28.52 32.01 5.42
N ARG A 186 28.77 31.40 6.58
CA ARG A 186 29.41 32.04 7.74
C ARG A 186 30.92 31.79 7.82
N PHE A 187 31.51 31.01 6.91
CA PHE A 187 32.94 30.65 6.94
C PHE A 187 33.67 31.13 5.68
N GLU A 188 34.89 31.66 5.84
CA GLU A 188 35.74 32.16 4.73
C GLU A 188 36.27 31.05 3.82
N GLU A 189 36.40 29.81 4.31
CA GLU A 189 36.73 28.59 3.53
C GLU A 189 35.49 27.97 2.84
N GLY A 190 34.42 28.74 2.69
CA GLY A 190 33.08 28.24 2.35
C GLY A 190 32.95 27.55 1.00
N GLU A 191 33.84 27.77 0.03
CA GLU A 191 33.67 27.25 -1.34
C GLU A 191 33.87 25.73 -1.45
N GLU A 192 34.92 25.17 -0.84
CA GLU A 192 35.14 23.71 -0.86
C GLU A 192 34.07 22.98 -0.05
N MET A 193 33.73 23.50 1.14
CA MET A 193 32.68 22.93 1.98
C MET A 193 31.30 23.00 1.28
N LEU A 194 31.01 24.09 0.57
CA LEU A 194 29.80 24.23 -0.25
C LEU A 194 29.73 23.14 -1.33
N LYS A 195 30.83 22.92 -2.05
CA LYS A 195 30.93 21.93 -3.12
C LYS A 195 30.69 20.52 -2.60
N GLU A 196 31.25 20.18 -1.43
CA GLU A 196 31.02 18.88 -0.78
C GLU A 196 29.56 18.70 -0.35
N LYS A 197 28.96 19.71 0.28
CA LYS A 197 27.55 19.69 0.70
C LYS A 197 26.60 19.55 -0.49
N PHE A 198 26.87 20.26 -1.58
CA PHE A 198 26.10 20.15 -2.82
C PHE A 198 26.22 18.76 -3.44
N LYS A 199 27.43 18.20 -3.51
CA LYS A 199 27.67 16.84 -3.99
C LYS A 199 26.94 15.79 -3.15
N SER A 200 26.96 15.92 -1.82
CA SER A 200 26.24 15.05 -0.89
C SER A 200 24.73 15.13 -1.08
N CYS A 201 24.18 16.34 -1.23
CA CYS A 201 22.76 16.58 -1.51
C CYS A 201 22.33 15.92 -2.83
N ILE A 202 23.08 16.14 -3.92
CA ILE A 202 22.82 15.52 -5.22
C ILE A 202 22.88 13.99 -5.14
N ASN A 203 23.87 13.44 -4.44
CA ASN A 203 23.98 11.99 -4.28
C ASN A 203 22.76 11.42 -3.52
N THR A 204 22.33 12.10 -2.46
CA THR A 204 21.14 11.70 -1.69
C THR A 204 19.86 11.80 -2.54
N TYR A 205 19.71 12.88 -3.31
CA TYR A 205 18.62 13.05 -4.26
C TYR A 205 18.59 11.95 -5.32
N LYS A 206 19.74 11.62 -5.91
CA LYS A 206 19.89 10.50 -6.86
C LYS A 206 19.50 9.17 -6.22
N CYS A 207 19.91 8.92 -4.98
CA CYS A 207 19.51 7.72 -4.24
C CYS A 207 17.99 7.64 -4.03
N LEU A 208 17.34 8.75 -3.66
CA LEU A 208 15.87 8.82 -3.53
C LEU A 208 15.16 8.58 -4.87
N LEU A 209 15.64 9.18 -5.96
CA LEU A 209 15.09 8.93 -7.30
C LEU A 209 15.29 7.48 -7.76
N ASN A 210 16.46 6.89 -7.46
CA ASN A 210 16.73 5.50 -7.79
C ASN A 210 15.81 4.55 -7.02
N ALA A 211 15.38 4.89 -5.80
CA ALA A 211 14.39 4.11 -5.07
C ALA A 211 13.05 4.00 -5.83
N VAL A 212 12.67 5.04 -6.58
CA VAL A 212 11.47 5.04 -7.46
C VAL A 212 11.73 4.23 -8.72
N ARG A 213 12.92 4.35 -9.32
CA ARG A 213 13.27 3.62 -10.56
C ARG A 213 13.37 2.10 -10.36
N VAL A 214 13.80 1.64 -9.19
CA VAL A 214 13.83 0.21 -8.87
C VAL A 214 12.41 -0.38 -8.78
N THR A 215 11.40 0.45 -8.49
CA THR A 215 9.99 0.04 -8.54
C THR A 215 9.35 0.17 -9.93
N ASP A 216 9.93 0.96 -10.82
CA ASP A 216 9.57 1.06 -12.24
C ASP A 216 10.31 -0.03 -13.03
N VAL A 217 9.95 -1.30 -12.83
CA VAL A 217 10.15 -2.28 -13.91
C VAL A 217 9.28 -1.77 -15.07
N PRO A 218 9.84 -1.55 -16.28
CA PRO A 218 9.02 -1.12 -17.40
C PRO A 218 7.88 -2.11 -17.53
N MET A 219 6.64 -1.60 -17.55
CA MET A 219 5.54 -2.35 -18.16
C MET A 219 5.97 -2.59 -19.61
N LYS A 220 6.72 -3.67 -19.85
CA LYS A 220 6.77 -4.29 -21.17
C LYS A 220 5.31 -4.65 -21.45
N GLY A 221 4.79 -4.03 -22.51
CA GLY A 221 3.37 -3.93 -22.81
C GLY A 221 2.57 -5.18 -22.51
N LEU A 222 1.47 -4.97 -21.81
CA LEU A 222 0.21 -5.67 -22.06
C LEU A 222 -0.65 -4.71 -22.87
#